data_AF-A0A7X8EFJ2-F1
#
_entry.id   AF-A0A7X8EFJ2-F1
#
_cell.length_a   1.000
_cell.length_b   1.000
_cell.length_c   1.000
_cell.angle_alpha   90.00
_cell.angle_beta   90.00
_cell.angle_gamma   90.00
#
_symmetry.space_group_name_H-M   'P 1'
#
loop_
_entity.id
_entity.type
_entity.pdbx_description
1 polymer ?
#
loop_
_entity_poly.entity_id
_entity_poly.type
_entity_poly.pdbx_seq_one_letter_code
_entity_poly.pdbx_strand_id
1 'polypeptide(L)'
;MKKKFLNFGLLLALGLTTTVLNSCDKDDDNNGSANSDNASKITATNVACSSTQIKTAKATAYWESGDDYSSDVIAQAPYQNNGFILELPATLGDKYLFTIDMDDMEGIYVSENNFKSSFPVILRGYNGDDNEIGYFYLAEINWSWHETSWIFVDRDVTIKGENVDEIYGYKYIEKYDLTLKKGWNIMYSNDEDKAEGYNMYMHVSTYSSKKPSEVNYTWYFYHNCYDNSSANVVLKPAKNSKLFSSKLRGNKGK
;
A
#
# COMPACT_ATOMS: atom_id res chain seq x y z
N MET A 1 -29.04 -36.41 60.11
CA MET A 1 -29.49 -34.98 60.17
C MET A 1 -28.29 -34.13 59.77
N LYS A 2 -28.25 -33.55 58.56
CA LYS A 2 -28.77 -32.22 58.17
C LYS A 2 -28.24 -31.04 59.01
N LYS A 3 -27.44 -30.18 58.34
CA LYS A 3 -27.45 -28.69 58.26
C LYS A 3 -26.00 -28.18 58.23
N LYS A 4 -25.44 -27.87 57.04
CA LYS A 4 -25.40 -26.54 56.39
C LYS A 4 -24.97 -25.40 57.31
N PHE A 5 -23.79 -24.86 57.07
CA PHE A 5 -23.54 -23.42 57.08
C PHE A 5 -22.57 -23.05 55.93
N LEU A 6 -23.10 -22.26 55.00
CA LEU A 6 -22.36 -21.40 54.09
C LEU A 6 -21.62 -20.35 54.95
N ASN A 7 -20.41 -19.97 54.56
CA ASN A 7 -19.96 -18.60 54.79
C ASN A 7 -19.18 -18.10 53.57
N PHE A 8 -19.59 -16.91 53.17
CA PHE A 8 -19.09 -16.07 52.09
C PHE A 8 -17.59 -15.74 52.25
N GLY A 9 -16.88 -15.67 51.12
CA GLY A 9 -15.49 -15.24 51.05
C GLY A 9 -15.07 -14.87 49.64
N LEU A 10 -15.67 -13.79 49.14
CA LEU A 10 -15.22 -12.80 48.15
C LEU A 10 -14.34 -13.21 46.94
N LEU A 11 -14.85 -12.82 45.76
CA LEU A 11 -14.19 -12.71 44.45
C LEU A 11 -12.87 -11.91 44.49
N LEU A 12 -11.88 -12.38 43.73
CA LEU A 12 -10.93 -11.52 43.04
C LEU A 12 -10.63 -12.13 41.67
N ALA A 13 -11.45 -11.71 40.70
CA ALA A 13 -11.15 -11.81 39.30
C ALA A 13 -9.93 -10.93 39.00
N LEU A 14 -8.77 -11.54 38.77
CA LEU A 14 -7.66 -10.86 38.12
C LEU A 14 -7.95 -10.86 36.62
N GLY A 15 -8.75 -9.87 36.22
CA GLY A 15 -8.82 -9.43 34.84
C GLY A 15 -7.44 -8.93 34.44
N LEU A 16 -6.78 -9.66 33.55
CA LEU A 16 -5.77 -9.09 32.68
C LEU A 16 -6.50 -8.13 31.75
N THR A 17 -6.65 -6.89 32.21
CA THR A 17 -6.91 -5.76 31.33
C THR A 17 -5.74 -5.69 30.37
N THR A 18 -5.92 -6.19 29.15
CA THR A 18 -5.14 -5.75 28.00
C THR A 18 -5.33 -4.24 27.93
N THR A 19 -4.34 -3.49 28.42
CA THR A 19 -4.22 -2.08 28.13
C THR A 19 -4.12 -1.97 26.62
N VAL A 20 -5.20 -1.51 26.00
CA VAL A 20 -5.18 -0.94 24.66
C VAL A 20 -4.20 0.22 24.75
N LEU A 21 -2.95 0.00 24.34
CA LEU A 21 -2.04 1.07 24.04
C LEU A 21 -2.61 1.75 22.79
N ASN A 22 -3.49 2.73 23.02
CA ASN A 22 -3.72 3.78 22.04
C ASN A 22 -2.36 4.42 21.80
N SER A 23 -1.75 4.09 20.65
CA SER A 23 -0.70 4.91 20.05
C SER A 23 -1.37 6.21 19.62
N CYS A 24 -1.57 7.11 20.58
CA CYS A 24 -1.62 8.52 20.29
C CYS A 24 -0.16 8.93 20.05
N ASP A 25 0.34 8.68 18.85
CA ASP A 25 1.46 9.47 18.38
C ASP A 25 0.91 10.89 18.23
N LYS A 26 1.39 11.77 19.11
CA LYS A 26 1.28 13.21 18.93
C LYS A 26 1.93 13.52 17.59
N ASP A 27 1.13 14.05 16.68
CA ASP A 27 1.62 14.85 15.56
C ASP A 27 2.39 16.04 16.16
N ASP A 28 3.71 15.90 16.27
CA ASP A 28 4.59 17.03 16.47
C ASP A 28 4.77 17.70 15.10
N ASP A 29 3.98 18.73 14.88
CA ASP A 29 4.23 19.78 13.89
C ASP A 29 5.62 20.38 14.15
N ASN A 30 6.64 19.90 13.46
CA ASN A 30 7.89 20.63 13.28
C ASN A 30 8.58 20.30 11.96
N ASN A 31 8.32 21.18 11.00
CA ASN A 31 9.17 21.65 9.91
C ASN A 31 10.45 20.83 9.58
N GLY A 32 10.39 20.09 8.46
CA GLY A 32 11.55 19.69 7.66
C GLY A 32 12.08 18.28 7.92
N SER A 33 11.90 17.39 6.93
CA SER A 33 12.52 16.06 6.85
C SER A 33 11.94 14.97 7.77
N ALA A 34 10.69 14.56 7.55
CA ALA A 34 10.11 13.38 8.21
C ALA A 34 9.41 12.48 7.17
N ASN A 35 10.14 11.51 6.64
CA ASN A 35 9.58 10.36 5.91
C ASN A 35 10.49 9.13 5.94
N SER A 36 11.45 9.10 6.85
CA SER A 36 12.42 8.00 6.99
C SER A 36 12.17 7.15 8.23
N ASP A 37 11.03 7.28 8.90
CA ASP A 37 10.69 6.41 10.03
C ASP A 37 10.28 5.03 9.48
N ASN A 38 11.34 4.31 9.10
CA ASN A 38 11.43 2.91 8.73
C ASN A 38 10.38 2.42 7.71
N ALA A 39 10.38 2.97 6.50
CA ALA A 39 9.60 2.45 5.38
C ALA A 39 9.87 0.95 5.08
N SER A 40 11.01 0.40 5.52
CA SER A 40 11.29 -1.03 5.48
C SER A 40 10.48 -1.86 6.48
N LYS A 41 9.88 -1.27 7.52
CA LYS A 41 9.08 -1.98 8.51
C LYS A 41 7.60 -1.67 8.34
N ILE A 42 6.86 -2.65 7.82
CA ILE A 42 5.43 -2.55 7.57
C ILE A 42 4.69 -3.11 8.78
N THR A 43 3.89 -2.25 9.42
CA THR A 43 3.06 -2.65 10.56
C THR A 43 1.59 -2.56 10.16
N ALA A 44 0.93 -3.71 10.15
CA ALA A 44 -0.52 -3.80 9.99
C ALA A 44 -1.17 -4.16 11.31
N THR A 45 -2.16 -3.37 11.70
CA THR A 45 -2.98 -3.58 12.90
C THR A 45 -4.44 -3.41 12.54
N ASN A 46 -5.32 -4.09 13.28
CA ASN A 46 -6.77 -3.98 13.11
C ASN A 46 -7.23 -4.14 11.65
N VAL A 47 -6.65 -5.10 10.93
CA VAL A 47 -6.97 -5.33 9.51
C VAL A 47 -8.47 -5.59 9.34
N ALA A 48 -9.13 -4.75 8.56
CA ALA A 48 -10.53 -4.87 8.19
C ALA A 48 -10.71 -5.97 7.13
N CYS A 49 -11.91 -6.58 7.10
CA CYS A 49 -12.23 -7.72 6.22
C CYS A 49 -11.22 -8.88 6.34
N SER A 50 -10.61 -9.06 7.50
CA SER A 50 -9.63 -10.11 7.78
C SER A 50 -10.24 -11.52 7.71
N SER A 51 -9.40 -12.55 7.76
CA SER A 51 -9.79 -13.96 7.79
C SER A 51 -8.95 -14.73 8.82
N THR A 52 -9.59 -15.64 9.55
CA THR A 52 -8.89 -16.56 10.48
C THR A 52 -8.03 -17.59 9.74
N GLN A 53 -8.23 -17.74 8.43
CA GLN A 53 -7.44 -18.62 7.58
C GLN A 53 -6.05 -18.04 7.29
N ILE A 54 -5.85 -16.72 7.39
CA ILE A 54 -4.56 -16.08 7.17
C ILE A 54 -3.59 -16.51 8.26
N LYS A 55 -2.43 -17.06 7.85
CA LYS A 55 -1.34 -17.49 8.73
C LYS A 55 -0.07 -16.71 8.51
N THR A 56 0.22 -16.30 7.27
CA THR A 56 1.41 -15.52 6.94
C THR A 56 1.08 -14.38 6.01
N ALA A 57 1.80 -13.28 6.18
CA ALA A 57 1.85 -12.17 5.24
C ALA A 57 3.20 -12.22 4.52
N LYS A 58 3.20 -12.07 3.20
CA LYS A 58 4.42 -12.08 2.38
C LYS A 58 4.49 -10.82 1.51
N ALA A 59 5.65 -10.18 1.51
CA ALA A 59 5.97 -9.10 0.59
C ALA A 59 6.55 -9.70 -0.69
N THR A 60 6.00 -9.30 -1.83
CA THR A 60 6.34 -9.82 -3.14
C THR A 60 6.89 -8.71 -4.02
N ALA A 61 8.06 -8.94 -4.63
CA ALA A 61 8.67 -8.04 -5.60
C ALA A 61 8.60 -8.65 -7.00
N TYR A 62 8.21 -7.83 -7.97
CA TYR A 62 8.18 -8.22 -9.37
C TYR A 62 9.54 -8.06 -10.02
N TRP A 63 9.83 -8.96 -10.95
CA TRP A 63 10.96 -8.86 -11.86
C TRP A 63 10.51 -9.12 -13.29
N GLU A 64 11.27 -8.61 -14.25
CA GLU A 64 11.05 -8.83 -15.67
C GLU A 64 12.38 -9.03 -16.38
N SER A 65 12.41 -9.99 -17.31
CA SER A 65 13.58 -10.28 -18.14
C SER A 65 13.13 -10.61 -19.55
N GLY A 66 13.26 -9.64 -20.47
CA GLY A 66 12.72 -9.77 -21.83
C GLY A 66 11.19 -9.89 -21.79
N ASP A 67 10.65 -10.98 -22.36
CA ASP A 67 9.21 -11.26 -22.34
C ASP A 67 8.74 -12.02 -21.09
N ASP A 68 9.65 -12.38 -20.18
CA ASP A 68 9.33 -13.08 -18.94
C ASP A 68 9.05 -12.10 -17.81
N TYR A 69 7.95 -12.31 -17.10
CA TYR A 69 7.48 -11.49 -16.00
C TYR A 69 7.04 -12.39 -14.85
N SER A 70 7.65 -12.21 -13.69
CA SER A 70 7.33 -13.01 -12.51
C SER A 70 7.59 -12.22 -11.23
N SER A 71 7.46 -12.89 -10.10
CA SER A 71 7.63 -12.27 -8.80
C SER A 71 8.14 -13.25 -7.76
N ASP A 72 8.91 -12.75 -6.81
CA ASP A 72 9.44 -13.54 -5.71
C ASP A 72 9.00 -12.96 -4.37
N VAL A 73 8.86 -13.84 -3.37
CA VAL A 73 8.74 -13.44 -1.97
C VAL A 73 10.07 -12.89 -1.50
N ILE A 74 10.08 -11.64 -1.06
CA ILE A 74 11.29 -10.93 -0.58
C ILE A 74 11.32 -10.77 0.95
N ALA A 75 10.18 -10.91 1.61
CA ALA A 75 10.05 -10.93 3.06
C ALA A 75 8.74 -11.59 3.47
N GLN A 76 8.68 -12.11 4.69
CA GLN A 76 7.47 -12.71 5.24
C GLN A 76 7.39 -12.54 6.75
N ALA A 77 6.17 -12.55 7.28
CA ALA A 77 5.88 -12.46 8.70
C ALA A 77 4.67 -13.33 9.07
N PRO A 78 4.60 -13.84 10.31
CA PRO A 78 3.38 -14.45 10.81
C PRO A 78 2.26 -13.41 10.89
N TYR A 79 1.04 -13.84 10.56
CA TYR A 79 -0.17 -13.07 10.77
C TYR A 79 -0.82 -13.47 12.10
N GLN A 80 -0.90 -12.53 13.03
CA GLN A 80 -1.39 -12.77 14.39
C GLN A 80 -2.08 -11.53 14.95
N ASN A 81 -3.01 -11.72 15.88
CA ASN A 81 -3.72 -10.61 16.53
C ASN A 81 -4.34 -9.60 15.53
N ASN A 82 -4.88 -10.11 14.43
CA ASN A 82 -5.48 -9.31 13.35
C ASN A 82 -4.51 -8.30 12.70
N GLY A 83 -3.25 -8.71 12.53
CA GLY A 83 -2.20 -7.86 11.98
C GLY A 83 -0.89 -8.62 11.71
N PHE A 84 0.12 -7.88 11.32
CA PHE A 84 1.49 -8.38 11.12
C PHE A 84 2.51 -7.25 11.27
N ILE A 85 3.75 -7.64 11.53
CA ILE A 85 4.92 -6.76 11.43
C ILE A 85 5.89 -7.44 10.47
N LEU A 86 6.13 -6.83 9.33
CA LEU A 86 6.97 -7.38 8.26
C LEU A 86 8.13 -6.42 8.00
N GLU A 87 9.35 -6.95 7.95
CA GLU A 87 10.55 -6.19 7.62
C GLU A 87 11.03 -6.55 6.21
N LEU A 88 11.05 -5.55 5.34
CA LEU A 88 11.59 -5.63 3.99
C LEU A 88 13.13 -5.73 4.04
N PRO A 89 13.75 -6.41 3.07
CA PRO A 89 15.21 -6.52 3.03
C PRO A 89 15.86 -5.15 2.87
N ALA A 90 17.01 -4.93 3.52
CA ALA A 90 17.74 -3.66 3.45
C ALA A 90 18.16 -3.28 2.02
N THR A 91 18.35 -4.27 1.15
CA THR A 91 18.71 -4.11 -0.26
C THR A 91 17.81 -4.97 -1.12
N LEU A 92 17.50 -4.48 -2.32
CA LEU A 92 16.81 -5.24 -3.35
C LEU A 92 17.80 -5.60 -4.46
N GLY A 93 17.77 -6.85 -4.93
CA GLY A 93 18.66 -7.30 -6.00
C GLY A 93 18.34 -6.63 -7.35
N ASP A 94 19.34 -6.46 -8.21
CA ASP A 94 19.22 -5.74 -9.48
C ASP A 94 18.10 -6.27 -10.40
N LYS A 95 17.76 -7.56 -10.32
CA LYS A 95 16.69 -8.17 -11.13
C LYS A 95 15.30 -7.57 -10.87
N TYR A 96 15.09 -6.95 -9.71
CA TYR A 96 13.83 -6.31 -9.34
C TYR A 96 13.84 -4.79 -9.57
N LEU A 97 14.92 -4.26 -10.15
CA LEU A 97 15.13 -2.82 -10.33
C LEU A 97 15.07 -2.45 -11.80
N PHE A 98 14.31 -1.41 -12.11
CA PHE A 98 14.00 -0.97 -13.46
C PHE A 98 14.38 0.49 -13.63
N THR A 99 14.92 0.81 -14.81
CA THR A 99 15.06 2.20 -15.23
C THR A 99 13.73 2.68 -15.81
N ILE A 100 13.39 3.92 -15.49
CA ILE A 100 12.22 4.61 -16.04
C ILE A 100 12.57 5.11 -17.43
N ASP A 101 11.72 4.83 -18.41
CA ASP A 101 11.87 5.37 -19.75
C ASP A 101 11.31 6.80 -19.75
N MET A 102 12.22 7.76 -19.72
CA MET A 102 11.90 9.18 -19.57
C MET A 102 11.35 9.80 -20.86
N ASP A 103 11.57 9.16 -22.00
CA ASP A 103 11.17 9.68 -23.31
C ASP A 103 9.63 9.76 -23.47
N ASP A 104 8.89 8.96 -22.69
CA ASP A 104 7.42 8.92 -22.70
C ASP A 104 6.78 9.74 -21.56
N MET A 105 7.56 10.47 -20.76
CA MET A 105 7.07 11.23 -19.60
C MET A 105 7.09 12.74 -19.80
N GLU A 106 6.47 13.23 -20.88
CA GLU A 106 6.36 14.67 -21.13
C GLU A 106 5.72 15.39 -19.93
N GLY A 107 6.33 16.50 -19.50
CA GLY A 107 5.88 17.28 -18.35
C GLY A 107 6.37 16.79 -16.99
N ILE A 108 7.14 15.70 -16.93
CA ILE A 108 7.77 15.18 -15.71
C ILE A 108 9.26 15.53 -15.66
N TYR A 109 9.67 16.14 -14.56
CA TYR A 109 11.05 16.35 -14.18
C TYR A 109 11.53 15.23 -13.25
N VAL A 110 12.70 14.67 -13.55
CA VAL A 110 13.43 13.74 -12.67
C VAL A 110 14.83 14.29 -12.43
N SER A 111 15.26 14.32 -11.17
CA SER A 111 16.58 14.86 -10.81
C SER A 111 17.75 13.97 -11.25
N GLU A 112 17.52 12.67 -11.41
CA GLU A 112 18.55 11.65 -11.71
C GLU A 112 18.05 10.68 -12.80
N ASN A 113 18.32 10.96 -14.07
CA ASN A 113 17.72 10.25 -15.21
C ASN A 113 18.10 8.76 -15.36
N ASN A 114 19.03 8.25 -14.55
CA ASN A 114 19.45 6.85 -14.56
C ASN A 114 19.20 6.14 -13.23
N PHE A 115 18.35 6.69 -12.37
CA PHE A 115 17.91 5.99 -11.17
C PHE A 115 17.17 4.70 -11.54
N LYS A 116 17.19 3.75 -10.63
CA LYS A 116 16.40 2.52 -10.74
C LYS A 116 15.41 2.44 -9.60
N SER A 117 14.21 1.96 -9.91
CA SER A 117 13.18 1.71 -8.91
C SER A 117 12.62 0.28 -9.03
N SER A 118 12.09 -0.23 -7.93
CA SER A 118 11.26 -1.43 -7.98
C SER A 118 9.86 -1.09 -8.47
N PHE A 119 9.11 -2.11 -8.89
CA PHE A 119 7.65 -2.03 -8.82
C PHE A 119 7.22 -1.85 -7.35
N PRO A 120 6.05 -1.25 -7.09
CA PRO A 120 5.44 -1.29 -5.76
C PRO A 120 5.33 -2.72 -5.24
N VAL A 121 5.76 -2.94 -3.99
CA VAL A 121 5.64 -4.24 -3.32
C VAL A 121 4.17 -4.57 -3.09
N ILE A 122 3.80 -5.82 -3.39
CA ILE A 122 2.48 -6.34 -3.05
C ILE A 122 2.58 -7.18 -1.78
N LEU A 123 1.68 -6.93 -0.85
CA LEU A 123 1.55 -7.67 0.40
C LEU A 123 0.45 -8.72 0.24
N ARG A 124 0.81 -10.01 0.30
CA ARG A 124 -0.09 -11.14 0.05
C ARG A 124 -0.32 -11.94 1.34
N GLY A 125 -1.53 -12.45 1.53
CA GLY A 125 -1.90 -13.30 2.65
C GLY A 125 -2.00 -14.77 2.25
N TYR A 126 -1.45 -15.66 3.07
CA TYR A 126 -1.41 -17.10 2.80
C TYR A 126 -2.01 -17.89 3.97
N ASN A 127 -2.57 -19.05 3.66
CA ASN A 127 -3.13 -19.97 4.65
C ASN A 127 -2.07 -20.93 5.23
N GLY A 128 -2.51 -21.90 6.06
CA GLY A 128 -1.61 -22.87 6.71
C GLY A 128 -0.92 -23.84 5.75
N ASP A 129 -1.45 -24.01 4.54
CA ASP A 129 -0.89 -24.85 3.48
C ASP A 129 -0.03 -24.04 2.50
N ASP A 130 0.27 -22.78 2.84
CA ASP A 130 1.01 -21.83 2.02
C ASP A 130 0.35 -21.49 0.67
N ASN A 131 -0.97 -21.64 0.59
CA ASN A 131 -1.75 -21.14 -0.54
C ASN A 131 -2.10 -19.67 -0.33
N GLU A 132 -1.94 -18.86 -1.39
CA GLU A 132 -2.38 -17.47 -1.39
C GLU A 132 -3.91 -17.40 -1.31
N ILE A 133 -4.44 -16.54 -0.45
CA ILE A 133 -5.88 -16.37 -0.20
C ILE A 133 -6.34 -14.91 -0.28
N GLY A 134 -5.47 -13.99 -0.70
CA GLY A 134 -5.79 -12.57 -0.88
C GLY A 134 -4.58 -11.66 -0.67
N TYR A 135 -4.81 -10.35 -0.62
CA TYR A 135 -3.76 -9.35 -0.43
C TYR A 135 -4.16 -8.26 0.56
N PHE A 136 -3.14 -7.65 1.18
CA PHE A 136 -3.29 -6.53 2.09
C PHE A 136 -3.06 -5.23 1.37
N TYR A 137 -3.83 -4.22 1.73
CA TYR A 137 -3.64 -2.86 1.26
C TYR A 137 -4.01 -1.88 2.38
N LEU A 138 -3.30 -0.76 2.43
CA LEU A 138 -3.54 0.31 3.39
C LEU A 138 -4.09 1.49 2.61
N ALA A 139 -5.37 1.77 2.82
CA ALA A 139 -6.15 2.71 2.02
C ALA A 139 -7.19 3.45 2.87
N GLU A 140 -7.68 4.55 2.34
CA GLU A 140 -8.97 5.12 2.73
C GLU A 140 -9.92 4.91 1.55
N ILE A 141 -11.00 4.16 1.80
CA ILE A 141 -11.97 3.81 0.76
C ILE A 141 -13.15 4.78 0.88
N ASN A 142 -13.12 5.87 0.11
CA ASN A 142 -14.21 6.83 0.01
C ASN A 142 -14.56 7.11 -1.47
N TRP A 143 -15.04 8.32 -1.81
CA TRP A 143 -15.30 8.72 -3.20
C TRP A 143 -14.04 8.86 -4.05
N SER A 144 -12.91 9.21 -3.44
CA SER A 144 -11.55 9.12 -3.96
C SER A 144 -10.85 7.89 -3.37
N TRP A 145 -10.01 7.25 -4.18
CA TRP A 145 -9.25 6.08 -3.74
C TRP A 145 -7.87 6.52 -3.28
N HIS A 146 -7.66 6.59 -1.96
CA HIS A 146 -6.35 6.86 -1.39
C HIS A 146 -5.70 5.55 -0.97
N GLU A 147 -4.48 5.29 -1.42
CA GLU A 147 -3.74 4.10 -1.03
C GLU A 147 -2.26 4.41 -0.74
N THR A 148 -1.59 3.43 -0.14
CA THR A 148 -0.16 3.48 0.11
C THR A 148 0.53 2.33 -0.60
N SER A 149 1.76 2.60 -1.05
CA SER A 149 2.62 1.67 -1.76
C SER A 149 4.04 1.77 -1.22
N TRP A 150 4.78 0.66 -1.26
CA TRP A 150 6.18 0.62 -0.86
C TRP A 150 7.05 0.44 -2.10
N ILE A 151 7.98 1.37 -2.31
CA ILE A 151 8.87 1.39 -3.47
C ILE A 151 10.33 1.48 -3.02
N PHE A 152 11.20 0.70 -3.65
CA PHE A 152 12.65 0.80 -3.46
C PHE A 152 13.26 1.66 -4.57
N VAL A 153 14.17 2.57 -4.23
CA VAL A 153 15.01 3.28 -5.20
C VAL A 153 16.49 3.10 -4.91
N ASP A 154 17.32 2.98 -5.94
CA ASP A 154 18.76 2.71 -5.80
C ASP A 154 19.59 3.93 -5.36
N ARG A 155 18.99 5.12 -5.42
CA ARG A 155 19.58 6.42 -5.05
C ARG A 155 18.49 7.42 -4.66
N ASP A 156 18.91 8.54 -4.06
CA ASP A 156 18.02 9.68 -3.82
C ASP A 156 17.54 10.24 -5.16
N VAL A 157 16.23 10.47 -5.30
CA VAL A 157 15.62 10.99 -6.54
C VAL A 157 14.42 11.87 -6.23
N THR A 158 14.25 12.93 -7.01
CA THR A 158 13.06 13.78 -7.00
C THR A 158 12.34 13.63 -8.33
N ILE A 159 11.04 13.35 -8.29
CA ILE A 159 10.16 13.23 -9.46
C ILE A 159 9.03 14.23 -9.27
N LYS A 160 8.90 15.20 -10.20
CA LYS A 160 7.92 16.27 -10.10
C LYS A 160 7.32 16.59 -11.45
N GLY A 161 6.04 16.92 -11.47
CA GLY A 161 5.39 17.44 -12.66
C GLY A 161 4.04 16.82 -12.90
N GLU A 162 3.53 17.06 -14.09
CA GLU A 162 2.25 16.55 -14.54
C GLU A 162 2.42 16.02 -15.96
N ASN A 163 1.97 14.79 -16.18
CA ASN A 163 1.81 14.22 -17.50
C ASN A 163 0.31 14.18 -17.83
N VAL A 164 -0.03 14.58 -19.05
CA VAL A 164 -1.39 14.58 -19.55
C VAL A 164 -1.43 13.72 -20.80
N ASP A 165 -2.24 12.68 -20.76
CA ASP A 165 -2.47 11.78 -21.89
C ASP A 165 -3.96 11.78 -22.23
N GLU A 166 -4.28 11.61 -23.51
CA GLU A 166 -5.65 11.53 -24.00
C GLU A 166 -5.83 10.25 -24.83
N ILE A 167 -6.57 9.30 -24.27
CA ILE A 167 -6.79 7.99 -24.90
C ILE A 167 -8.29 7.81 -25.11
N TYR A 168 -8.72 7.61 -26.36
CA TYR A 168 -10.13 7.42 -26.74
C TYR A 168 -11.06 8.55 -26.24
N GLY A 169 -10.57 9.80 -26.18
CA GLY A 169 -11.33 10.95 -25.67
C GLY A 169 -11.48 11.00 -24.14
N TYR A 170 -10.79 10.11 -23.42
CA TYR A 170 -10.63 10.17 -21.97
C TYR A 170 -9.28 10.79 -21.63
N LYS A 171 -9.32 11.80 -20.77
CA LYS A 171 -8.12 12.50 -20.30
C LYS A 171 -7.60 11.82 -19.04
N TYR A 172 -6.33 11.45 -19.07
CA TYR A 172 -5.59 10.89 -17.94
C TYR A 172 -4.54 11.91 -17.52
N ILE A 173 -4.59 12.31 -16.25
CA ILE A 173 -3.63 13.24 -15.68
C ILE A 173 -2.88 12.51 -14.57
N GLU A 174 -1.56 12.47 -14.67
CA GLU A 174 -0.70 11.92 -13.64
C GLU A 174 0.15 13.02 -13.04
N LYS A 175 0.02 13.22 -11.72
CA LYS A 175 0.72 14.27 -10.98
C LYS A 175 1.73 13.63 -10.03
N TYR A 176 2.95 14.11 -10.08
CA TYR A 176 4.05 13.60 -9.26
C TYR A 176 4.59 14.71 -8.35
N ASP A 177 4.69 14.45 -7.05
CA ASP A 177 5.47 15.22 -6.06
C ASP A 177 6.20 14.25 -5.12
N LEU A 178 7.20 13.57 -5.68
CA LEU A 178 7.99 12.54 -5.01
C LEU A 178 9.38 13.06 -4.68
N THR A 179 9.78 12.93 -3.42
CA THR A 179 11.17 13.04 -2.97
C THR A 179 11.53 11.75 -2.27
N LEU A 180 12.22 10.86 -2.99
CA LEU A 180 12.52 9.50 -2.55
C LEU A 180 13.99 9.41 -2.11
N LYS A 181 14.23 8.69 -1.03
CA LYS A 181 15.57 8.39 -0.50
C LYS A 181 16.03 7.02 -0.97
N LYS A 182 17.34 6.84 -1.16
CA LYS A 182 17.92 5.52 -1.41
C LYS A 182 17.38 4.50 -0.41
N GLY A 183 16.84 3.40 -0.92
CA GLY A 183 16.17 2.38 -0.12
C GLY A 183 14.65 2.40 -0.27
N TRP A 184 13.96 1.89 0.74
CA TRP A 184 12.50 1.82 0.79
C TRP A 184 11.88 3.19 1.10
N ASN A 185 10.79 3.50 0.40
CA ASN A 185 9.97 4.69 0.60
C ASN A 185 8.50 4.29 0.61
N ILE A 186 7.70 5.07 1.33
CA ILE A 186 6.24 5.01 1.24
C ILE A 186 5.81 6.04 0.19
N MET A 187 5.03 5.58 -0.77
CA MET A 187 4.35 6.42 -1.76
C MET A 187 2.86 6.43 -1.46
N TYR A 188 2.29 7.63 -1.42
CA TYR A 188 0.86 7.85 -1.26
C TYR A 188 0.27 8.15 -2.62
N SER A 189 -0.74 7.37 -3.03
CA SER A 189 -1.50 7.62 -4.25
C SER A 189 -2.93 8.04 -3.95
N ASN A 190 -3.47 8.86 -4.84
CA ASN A 190 -4.87 9.24 -4.90
C ASN A 190 -5.37 9.11 -6.33
N ASP A 191 -6.43 8.36 -6.54
CA ASP A 191 -7.15 8.28 -7.81
C ASP A 191 -8.53 8.90 -7.68
N GLU A 192 -8.82 9.86 -8.55
CA GLU A 192 -10.09 10.57 -8.60
C GLU A 192 -10.62 10.66 -10.04
N ASP A 193 -11.93 10.53 -10.21
CA ASP A 193 -12.59 10.80 -11.48
C ASP A 193 -13.32 12.15 -11.40
N LYS A 194 -13.04 13.03 -12.36
CA LYS A 194 -13.66 14.35 -12.49
C LYS A 194 -14.52 14.41 -13.74
N ALA A 195 -15.68 15.04 -13.63
CA ALA A 195 -16.51 15.36 -14.78
C ALA A 195 -15.92 16.58 -15.51
N GLU A 196 -15.75 16.48 -16.83
CA GLU A 196 -15.33 17.58 -17.70
C GLU A 196 -16.45 17.82 -18.74
N GLY A 197 -17.35 18.77 -18.48
CA GLY A 197 -18.48 19.06 -19.38
C GLY A 197 -19.51 17.92 -19.52
N TYR A 198 -20.33 17.99 -20.57
CA TYR A 198 -21.34 16.97 -20.88
C TYR A 198 -20.66 15.77 -21.56
N ASN A 199 -20.39 14.70 -20.80
CA ASN A 199 -19.92 13.37 -21.21
C ASN A 199 -18.39 13.10 -21.29
N MET A 200 -17.50 13.99 -20.86
CA MET A 200 -16.08 13.61 -20.67
C MET A 200 -15.77 13.31 -19.20
N TYR A 201 -15.02 12.22 -18.98
CA TYR A 201 -14.48 11.85 -17.69
C TYR A 201 -12.96 12.02 -17.74
N MET A 202 -12.44 12.78 -16.78
CA MET A 202 -11.02 12.95 -16.54
C MET A 202 -10.63 12.07 -15.36
N HIS A 203 -9.62 11.23 -15.54
CA HIS A 203 -9.03 10.45 -14.45
C HIS A 203 -7.75 11.15 -13.99
N VAL A 204 -7.64 11.42 -12.70
CA VAL A 204 -6.44 12.05 -12.12
C VAL A 204 -5.83 11.10 -11.10
N SER A 205 -4.58 10.72 -11.34
CA SER A 205 -3.75 9.97 -10.41
C SER A 205 -2.69 10.90 -9.83
N THR A 206 -2.61 11.01 -8.51
CA THR A 206 -1.60 11.83 -7.83
C THR A 206 -0.71 10.95 -6.98
N TYR A 207 0.61 11.14 -7.10
CA TYR A 207 1.64 10.40 -6.37
C TYR A 207 2.46 11.37 -5.52
N SER A 208 2.48 11.13 -4.21
CA SER A 208 3.16 11.97 -3.24
C SER A 208 4.04 11.13 -2.34
N SER A 209 5.20 11.69 -1.99
CA SER A 209 6.02 11.12 -0.92
C SER A 209 5.45 11.48 0.44
N LYS A 210 4.71 12.59 0.57
CA LYS A 210 4.13 13.08 1.83
C LYS A 210 2.75 12.49 2.06
N LYS A 211 2.52 11.99 3.28
CA LYS A 211 1.20 11.55 3.74
C LYS A 211 0.20 12.72 3.67
N PRO A 212 -0.96 12.56 3.02
CA PRO A 212 -2.04 13.55 3.10
C PRO A 212 -2.56 13.67 4.54
N SER A 213 -2.69 14.89 5.07
CA SER A 213 -3.11 15.14 6.45
C SER A 213 -4.58 14.79 6.73
N GLU A 214 -5.43 14.83 5.71
CA GLU A 214 -6.88 14.63 5.85
C GLU A 214 -7.31 13.17 5.68
N VAL A 215 -6.39 12.26 5.33
CA VAL A 215 -6.69 10.88 4.96
C VAL A 215 -6.45 9.92 6.13
N ASN A 216 -7.49 9.18 6.49
CA ASN A 216 -7.44 8.18 7.56
C ASN A 216 -7.27 6.77 7.00
N TYR A 217 -6.02 6.39 6.78
CA TYR A 217 -5.68 5.08 6.25
C TYR A 217 -6.04 3.94 7.20
N THR A 218 -6.72 2.92 6.65
CA THR A 218 -7.08 1.67 7.33
C THR A 218 -6.51 0.48 6.56
N TRP A 219 -6.05 -0.55 7.27
CA TRP A 219 -5.62 -1.79 6.64
C TRP A 219 -6.82 -2.64 6.25
N TYR A 220 -6.81 -3.16 5.04
CA TYR A 220 -7.83 -4.06 4.52
C TYR A 220 -7.20 -5.34 3.98
N PHE A 221 -7.97 -6.43 3.99
CA PHE A 221 -7.66 -7.67 3.30
C PHE A 221 -8.64 -7.90 2.15
N TYR A 222 -8.13 -7.82 0.92
CA TYR A 222 -8.91 -7.99 -0.31
C TYR A 222 -9.15 -9.48 -0.58
N HIS A 223 -10.25 -9.97 -0.02
CA HIS A 223 -10.99 -11.15 -0.48
C HIS A 223 -12.39 -11.08 0.14
N ASN A 224 -12.47 -10.76 1.43
CA ASN A 224 -13.73 -10.77 2.19
C ASN A 224 -14.53 -9.45 2.15
N CYS A 225 -13.95 -8.33 1.71
CA CYS A 225 -14.72 -7.09 1.60
C CYS A 225 -15.78 -7.15 0.49
N TYR A 226 -15.65 -8.07 -0.48
CA TYR A 226 -16.53 -8.19 -1.64
C TYR A 226 -17.56 -9.32 -1.51
N ASP A 227 -17.27 -10.39 -0.76
CA ASP A 227 -18.19 -11.52 -0.58
C ASP A 227 -19.36 -11.23 0.39
N ASN A 228 -19.26 -10.22 1.27
CA ASN A 228 -20.27 -9.92 2.28
C ASN A 228 -21.13 -8.68 1.99
N SER A 229 -21.02 -8.05 0.82
CA SER A 229 -21.83 -6.86 0.50
C SER A 229 -23.04 -7.21 -0.37
N SER A 230 -24.13 -7.64 0.29
CA SER A 230 -25.50 -7.43 -0.20
C SER A 230 -25.93 -5.95 -0.08
N ALA A 231 -24.99 -5.01 -0.08
CA ALA A 231 -25.22 -3.59 -0.05
C ALA A 231 -24.31 -2.94 -1.10
N ASN A 232 -24.95 -2.38 -2.12
CA ASN A 232 -24.36 -1.74 -3.28
C ASN A 232 -23.38 -0.60 -2.92
N VAL A 233 -22.11 -0.92 -2.73
CA VAL A 233 -21.02 0.03 -2.96
C VAL A 233 -20.16 -0.58 -4.06
N VAL A 234 -20.32 -0.05 -5.27
CA VAL A 234 -19.48 -0.42 -6.42
C VAL A 234 -18.09 0.13 -6.14
N LEU A 235 -17.28 -0.64 -5.42
CA LEU A 235 -15.86 -0.37 -5.27
C LEU A 235 -15.17 -0.83 -6.55
N LYS A 236 -14.59 0.14 -7.26
CA LYS A 236 -13.80 -0.12 -8.47
C LYS A 236 -12.61 -1.02 -8.08
N PRO A 237 -12.29 -2.06 -8.86
CA PRO A 237 -11.14 -2.91 -8.56
C PRO A 237 -9.88 -2.03 -8.48
N ALA A 238 -9.09 -2.22 -7.43
CA ALA A 238 -7.77 -1.62 -7.31
C ALA A 238 -7.01 -1.89 -8.62
N LYS A 239 -6.75 -0.84 -9.41
CA LYS A 239 -6.01 -0.99 -10.65
C LYS A 239 -4.59 -1.41 -10.26
N ASN A 240 -4.23 -2.61 -10.69
CA ASN A 240 -2.93 -3.24 -10.49
C ASN A 240 -1.76 -2.24 -10.61
N SER A 241 -0.75 -2.41 -9.75
CA SER A 241 0.59 -1.78 -9.81
C SER A 241 1.28 -1.83 -11.18
N LYS A 242 0.74 -2.65 -12.10
CA LYS A 242 1.04 -2.62 -13.53
C LYS A 242 0.79 -1.25 -14.17
N LEU A 243 -0.26 -0.50 -13.83
CA LEU A 243 -0.60 0.74 -14.56
C LEU A 243 0.44 1.86 -14.33
N PHE A 244 0.86 2.03 -13.07
CA PHE A 244 1.94 2.95 -12.70
C PHE A 244 3.24 2.61 -13.43
N SER A 245 3.60 1.33 -13.43
CA SER A 245 4.89 0.88 -13.93
C SER A 245 4.91 0.68 -15.45
N SER A 246 3.76 0.41 -16.08
CA SER A 246 3.64 0.28 -17.54
C SER A 246 3.79 1.62 -18.25
N LYS A 247 3.40 2.72 -17.59
CA LYS A 247 3.55 4.07 -18.15
C LYS A 247 4.94 4.66 -17.87
N LEU A 248 5.52 4.38 -16.70
CA LEU A 248 6.94 4.70 -16.40
C LEU A 248 7.93 3.96 -17.32
N ARG A 249 7.53 2.88 -18.01
CA ARG A 249 8.41 2.09 -18.90
C ARG A 249 8.23 2.39 -20.38
N GLY A 250 7.32 3.30 -20.71
CA GLY A 250 6.96 3.58 -22.07
C GLY A 250 6.19 2.44 -22.74
N ASN A 251 5.25 2.82 -23.59
CA ASN A 251 4.42 1.87 -24.30
C ASN A 251 5.24 1.35 -25.49
N LYS A 252 6.09 0.33 -25.29
CA LYS A 252 6.72 -0.40 -26.41
C LYS A 252 5.68 -1.26 -27.12
N GLY A 253 4.76 -0.60 -27.80
CA GLY A 253 4.05 -1.14 -28.93
C GLY A 253 5.06 -1.42 -30.04
N LYS A 254 4.99 -2.65 -30.57
CA LYS A 254 5.68 -3.08 -31.78
C LYS A 254 5.39 -2.17 -32.98
#